data_AF-X1AVZ7-F1
#
_entry.id   AF-X1AVZ7-F1
#
_cell.length_a   1.000
_cell.length_b   1.000
_cell.length_c   1.000
_cell.angle_alpha   90.00
_cell.angle_beta   90.00
_cell.angle_gamma   90.00
#
_symmetry.space_group_name_H-M   'P 1'
#
loop_
_entity.id
_entity.type
_entity.pdbx_description
1 polymer ?
#
loop_
_entity_poly.entity_id
_entity_poly.type
_entity_poly.pdbx_seq_one_letter_code
_entity_poly.pdbx_strand_id
1 'polypeptide(L)' 'LTVFMSTHTLEVAEELCDRIGIIQKGELLAEGTVAELKELAGQEDSRLESIFLHLTGAETESTEDIGFINQKNSSIPQSV' A
#
# COMPACT_ATOMS: atom_id res chain seq x y z
N LEU A 1 -31.53 6.49 -1.21
CA LEU A 1 -30.72 6.12 -2.40
C LEU A 1 -29.33 5.81 -1.89
N THR A 2 -28.74 4.69 -2.29
CA THR A 2 -27.39 4.30 -1.86
C THR A 2 -26.58 4.01 -3.11
N VAL A 3 -25.40 4.61 -3.21
CA VAL A 3 -24.49 4.49 -4.35
C VAL A 3 -23.22 3.83 -3.86
N PHE A 4 -22.75 2.84 -4.60
CA PHE A 4 -21.45 2.23 -4.39
C PHE A 4 -20.51 2.70 -5.50
N MET A 5 -19.36 3.24 -5.13
CA MET A 5 -18.36 3.76 -6.06
C MET A 5 -16.98 3.20 -5.68
N SER A 6 -16.18 2.85 -6.69
CA SER A 6 -14.77 2.56 -6.53
C SER A 6 -13.93 3.54 -7.35
N THR A 7 -12.81 3.96 -6.78
CA THR A 7 -11.84 4.82 -7.44
C THR A 7 -10.44 4.41 -6.99
N HIS A 8 -9.44 4.70 -7.82
CA HIS A 8 -8.03 4.55 -7.45
C HIS A 8 -7.47 5.84 -6.81
N THR A 9 -8.24 6.93 -6.84
CA THR A 9 -7.85 8.23 -6.27
C THR A 9 -8.52 8.42 -4.92
N LEU A 10 -7.74 8.35 -3.85
CA LEU A 10 -8.25 8.42 -2.47
C LEU A 10 -8.85 9.79 -2.12
N GLU A 11 -8.34 10.88 -2.71
CA GLU A 11 -8.88 12.24 -2.51
C GLU A 11 -10.33 12.37 -3.00
N VAL A 12 -10.64 11.79 -4.16
CA VAL A 12 -12.01 11.76 -4.71
C VAL A 12 -12.92 10.89 -3.86
N ALA A 13 -12.40 9.80 -3.28
CA ALA A 13 -13.15 8.96 -2.36
C ALA A 13 -13.50 9.71 -1.06
N GLU A 14 -12.57 10.52 -0.53
CA GLU A 14 -12.80 11.36 0.65
C GLU A 14 -13.85 12.44 0.41
N GLU A 15 -13.85 13.06 -0.77
CA GLU A 15 -14.77 14.15 -1.10
C GLU A 15 -16.21 13.68 -1.37
N LEU A 16 -16.38 12.49 -1.98
CA LEU A 16 -17.67 12.03 -2.48
C LEU A 16 -18.33 10.94 -1.62
N CYS A 17 -17.58 10.20 -0.80
CA CYS A 17 -18.10 9.06 -0.06
C CYS A 17 -18.25 9.36 1.44
N ASP A 18 -19.40 8.98 2.00
CA ASP A 18 -19.63 9.05 3.45
C ASP A 18 -18.84 7.97 4.22
N ARG A 19 -18.61 6.82 3.57
CA ARG A 19 -17.91 5.65 4.11
C ARG A 19 -16.95 5.11 3.07
N ILE A 20 -15.76 4.73 3.51
CA ILE A 20 -14.67 4.27 2.67
C ILE A 20 -14.20 2.90 3.17
N GLY A 21 -14.04 1.97 2.22
CA GLY A 21 -13.47 0.65 2.47
C GLY A 21 -12.17 0.49 1.68
N ILE A 22 -11.13 -0.01 2.35
CA ILE A 22 -9.84 -0.34 1.73
C ILE A 22 -9.80 -1.84 1.48
N ILE A 23 -9.69 -2.23 0.21
CA ILE A 23 -9.63 -3.63 -0.22
C ILE A 23 -8.26 -3.90 -0.83
N GLN A 24 -7.58 -4.95 -0.38
CA GLN A 24 -6.32 -5.42 -0.95
C GLN A 24 -6.36 -6.93 -1.11
N LYS A 25 -5.92 -7.44 -2.28
CA LYS A 25 -5.85 -8.90 -2.57
C LYS A 25 -7.16 -9.67 -2.33
N GLY A 26 -8.31 -9.01 -2.41
CA GLY A 26 -9.62 -9.61 -2.16
C GLY A 26 -10.08 -9.59 -0.70
N GLU A 27 -9.32 -8.98 0.19
CA GLU A 27 -9.67 -8.81 1.61
C GLU A 27 -9.93 -7.33 1.94
N LEU A 28 -10.93 -7.09 2.78
CA LEU A 28 -11.27 -5.76 3.29
C LEU A 28 -10.40 -5.48 4.52
N LEU A 29 -9.40 -4.62 4.36
CA LEU A 29 -8.45 -4.26 5.41
C LEU A 29 -9.04 -3.29 6.44
N ALA A 30 -9.88 -2.36 5.97
CA ALA A 30 -10.55 -1.37 6.81
C ALA A 30 -11.84 -0.90 6.16
N GLU A 31 -12.84 -0.55 6.95
CA GLU A 31 -14.09 0.07 6.51
C GLU A 31 -14.56 1.03 7.59
N GLY A 32 -14.90 2.25 7.21
CA GLY A 32 -15.41 3.24 8.16
C GLY A 32 -15.62 4.60 7.52
N THR A 33 -15.97 5.57 8.36
CA THR A 33 -15.90 6.98 8.00
C THR A 33 -14.44 7.43 7.92
N VAL A 34 -14.21 8.59 7.31
CA VAL A 34 -12.88 9.22 7.23
C VAL A 34 -12.27 9.41 8.63
N ALA A 35 -13.10 9.78 9.62
CA ALA A 35 -12.65 9.97 11.00
C ALA A 35 -12.18 8.66 11.65
N GLU A 36 -12.96 7.58 11.50
CA GLU A 36 -12.60 6.25 12.01
C GLU A 36 -11.33 5.71 11.36
N LEU A 37 -11.16 5.93 10.05
CA LEU A 37 -9.94 5.55 9.33
C LEU A 37 -8.72 6.33 9.83
N LYS A 38 -8.88 7.63 10.15
CA LYS A 38 -7.81 8.48 10.72
C LYS A 38 -7.42 8.03 12.13
N GLU A 39 -8.40 7.68 12.97
CA GLU A 39 -8.15 7.10 14.30
C GLU A 39 -7.40 5.77 14.21
N LEU A 40 -7.77 4.90 13.26
CA LEU A 40 -7.11 3.61 13.02
C LEU A 40 -5.64 3.75 12.65
N ALA A 41 -5.25 4.84 11.98
CA ALA A 41 -3.86 5.12 11.62
C ALA A 41 -3.07 5.84 12.71
N GLY A 42 -3.71 6.24 13.82
CA GLY A 42 -3.03 6.86 14.96
C GLY A 42 -2.41 8.23 14.67
N GLN A 43 -2.85 8.94 13.63
CA GLN A 43 -2.33 10.25 13.25
C GLN A 43 -3.47 11.22 12.92
N GLU A 44 -3.57 12.32 13.69
CA GLU A 44 -4.65 13.30 13.56
C GLU A 44 -4.63 14.10 12.23
N ASP A 45 -3.48 14.19 11.56
CA ASP A 45 -3.30 14.95 10.30
C ASP A 45 -3.10 14.06 9.06
N SER A 46 -3.30 12.75 9.17
CA SER A 46 -2.97 11.84 8.08
C SER A 46 -4.04 11.81 6.99
N ARG A 47 -3.60 12.06 5.75
CA ARG A 47 -4.41 11.90 4.54
C ARG A 47 -4.81 10.42 4.40
N LEU A 48 -5.94 10.16 3.75
CA LEU A 48 -6.38 8.79 3.40
C LEU A 48 -5.31 7.99 2.66
N GLU A 49 -4.45 8.67 1.90
CA GLU A 49 -3.28 8.08 1.24
C GLU A 49 -2.27 7.48 2.24
N SER A 50 -1.93 8.19 3.30
CA SER A 50 -1.03 7.70 4.34
C SER A 50 -1.63 6.49 5.07
N ILE A 51 -2.93 6.52 5.34
CA ILE A 51 -3.68 5.42 5.97
C ILE A 51 -3.63 4.19 5.06
N PHE A 52 -3.91 4.38 3.76
CA PHE A 52 -3.83 3.33 2.77
C PHE A 52 -2.43 2.71 2.70
N LEU A 53 -1.36 3.53 2.63
CA LEU A 53 0.02 3.04 2.59
C LEU A 53 0.40 2.24 3.84
N HIS A 54 -0.01 2.73 5.01
CA HIS A 54 0.22 2.05 6.29
C HIS A 54 -0.48 0.68 6.33
N LEU A 55 -1.76 0.63 5.94
CA LEU A 55 -2.56 -0.60 5.95
C LEU A 55 -2.15 -1.60 4.87
N THR A 56 -1.69 -1.11 3.72
CA THR A 56 -1.28 -1.96 2.59
C THR A 56 0.15 -2.47 2.69
N GLY A 57 0.90 -2.03 3.71
CA GLY A 57 2.29 -2.43 3.94
C GLY A 57 3.26 -1.87 2.91
N ALA A 58 2.90 -0.78 2.22
CA ALA A 58 3.77 -0.15 1.24
C ALA A 58 5.03 0.49 1.87
N GLU A 59 5.08 0.62 3.20
CA GLU A 59 6.30 0.97 3.97
C GLU A 59 7.15 -0.25 4.37
N THR A 60 7.02 -1.38 3.68
CA THR A 60 7.91 -2.54 3.86
C THR A 60 8.46 -3.02 2.52
N GLU A 61 9.25 -2.16 1.87
CA GLU A 61 10.38 -2.64 1.06
C GLU A 61 11.62 -2.71 1.95
N SER A 62 11.87 -3.94 2.43
CA SER A 62 13.18 -4.54 2.72
C SER A 62 14.38 -3.58 2.88
N THR A 63 14.70 -3.23 4.12
CA THR A 63 16.11 -3.28 4.53
C THR A 63 16.48 -4.74 4.68
N GLU A 64 16.88 -5.39 3.60
CA GLU A 64 17.84 -6.49 3.64
C GLU A 64 18.87 -6.28 2.52
N ASP A 65 19.91 -5.53 2.87
CA ASP A 65 21.23 -5.63 2.29
C ASP A 65 21.70 -7.09 2.36
N ILE A 66 21.48 -7.87 1.29
CA ILE A 66 22.32 -9.05 1.03
C ILE A 66 23.27 -8.73 -0.12
N GLY A 67 24.51 -8.43 0.27
CA GLY A 67 25.59 -8.15 -0.66
C GLY A 67 25.88 -9.36 -1.56
N PHE A 68 25.79 -9.16 -2.87
CA PHE A 68 26.53 -9.97 -3.84
C PHE A 68 27.90 -9.33 -4.08
N ILE A 69 28.79 -9.55 -3.12
CA ILE A 69 30.23 -9.39 -3.33
C ILE A 69 30.72 -10.62 -4.11
N ASN A 70 31.15 -10.35 -5.34
CA ASN A 70 32.25 -11.01 -6.04
C ASN A 70 32.10 -12.46 -6.55
N GLN A 71 31.92 -12.59 -7.87
CA GLN A 71 32.67 -13.58 -8.66
C GLN A 71 33.02 -13.01 -10.05
N LYS A 72 33.95 -12.06 -10.12
CA LYS A 72 34.81 -11.91 -11.31
C LYS A 72 35.97 -12.89 -11.11
N ASN A 73 35.99 -14.04 -11.79
CA ASN A 73 37.13 -14.49 -12.60
C ASN A 73 36.91 -15.90 -13.21
N SER A 74 37.28 -16.02 -14.50
CA SER A 74 37.82 -17.22 -15.18
C SER A 74 36.98 -18.50 -15.15
N SER A 75 36.47 -19.05 -16.25
CA SER A 75 37.10 -19.19 -17.56
C SER A 75 36.06 -19.54 -18.63
N ILE A 76 36.20 -18.93 -19.81
CA ILE A 76 35.80 -19.51 -21.10
C ILE A 76 36.57 -20.84 -21.22
N PRO A 77 35.99 -22.01 -21.59
CA PRO A 77 35.74 -22.30 -23.01
C PRO A 77 34.61 -23.29 -23.39
N GLN A 78 34.08 -23.04 -24.60
CA GLN A 78 33.68 -23.98 -25.67
C GLN A 78 32.61 -25.07 -25.49
N SER A 79 31.71 -25.06 -26.49
CA SER A 79 31.16 -26.19 -27.27
C SER A 79 30.35 -27.26 -26.53
N VAL A 80 29.06 -27.35 -26.84
CA VAL A 80 28.45 -28.44 -27.63
C VAL A 80 27.27 -27.86 -28.41
#